data_AF-A0A401NX91-F1
#
_entry.id   AF-A0A401NX91-F1
#
_cell.length_a   1.000
_cell.length_b   1.000
_cell.length_c   1.000
_cell.angle_alpha   90.00
_cell.angle_beta   90.00
_cell.angle_gamma   90.00
#
_symmetry.space_group_name_H-M   'P 1'
#
loop_
_entity.id
_entity.type
_entity.pdbx_description
1 polymer ?
#
loop_
_entity_poly.entity_id
_entity_poly.type
_entity_poly.pdbx_seq_one_letter_code
_entity_poly.pdbx_strand_id
1 'polypeptide(L)'
;MVLVLLIAIPLLVQSSKASAHYQMLGSCRMVCDPYSPKPSSTAAEAIQDLALMSPPPFLHGGKGDPGRRGKPGPRGPPGEPGPPGPRGPPGEWGDLGKPGAPGPPGSGTGAFSTALHSPKIAFYAGLKKPHEGYEILKFDDVVTNVGNHYEASTGKFTCTVPGIYFFTYHVLMRGGDGTSMWADLCKNGQVSPVPGKKSL
;
A
#
# COMPACT_ATOMS: atom_id res chain seq x y z
N MET A 1 35.37 -48.39 5.97
CA MET A 1 34.65 -47.57 4.96
C MET A 1 33.18 -47.34 5.32
N VAL A 2 32.36 -48.39 5.53
CA VAL A 2 30.91 -48.25 5.84
C VAL A 2 30.60 -47.28 6.99
N LEU A 3 31.34 -47.35 8.11
CA LEU A 3 31.15 -46.45 9.26
C LEU A 3 31.38 -44.96 8.92
N VAL A 4 32.32 -44.66 8.01
CA VAL A 4 32.61 -43.29 7.57
C VAL A 4 31.44 -42.73 6.75
N LEU A 5 30.86 -43.55 5.87
CA LEU A 5 29.65 -43.20 5.12
C LEU A 5 28.44 -42.94 6.05
N LEU A 6 28.23 -43.79 7.05
CA LEU A 6 27.14 -43.64 8.02
C LEU A 6 27.24 -42.37 8.88
N ILE A 7 28.43 -41.78 9.03
CA ILE A 7 28.64 -40.52 9.77
C ILE A 7 28.66 -39.31 8.82
N ALA A 8 29.26 -39.45 7.63
CA ALA A 8 29.34 -38.38 6.65
C ALA A 8 27.98 -38.00 6.04
N ILE A 9 27.10 -38.98 5.77
CA ILE A 9 25.78 -38.73 5.17
C ILE A 9 24.90 -37.86 6.09
N PRO A 10 24.72 -38.17 7.40
CA PRO A 10 23.98 -37.28 8.31
C PRO A 10 24.58 -35.88 8.44
N LEU A 11 25.92 -35.74 8.46
CA LEU A 11 26.59 -34.45 8.55
C LEU A 11 26.35 -33.57 7.32
N LEU A 12 26.39 -34.15 6.11
CA LEU A 12 26.06 -33.44 4.87
C LEU A 12 24.57 -33.03 4.85
N VAL A 13 23.67 -33.91 5.30
CA VAL A 13 22.22 -33.61 5.40
C VAL A 13 21.93 -32.52 6.44
N GLN A 14 22.67 -32.46 7.55
CA GLN A 14 22.55 -31.38 8.54
C GLN A 14 23.12 -30.05 8.02
N SER A 15 24.25 -30.07 7.31
CA SER A 15 24.87 -28.89 6.70
C SER A 15 23.97 -28.22 5.64
N SER A 16 23.13 -29.01 4.95
CA SER A 16 22.19 -28.52 3.93
C SER A 16 20.92 -27.84 4.46
N LYS A 17 20.76 -27.63 5.78
CA LYS A 17 19.71 -26.74 6.32
C LYS A 17 20.08 -25.26 6.14
N ALA A 18 20.18 -24.83 4.89
CA ALA A 18 20.07 -23.42 4.54
C ALA A 18 18.75 -22.87 5.09
N SER A 19 18.81 -21.81 5.88
CA SER A 19 17.65 -21.14 6.47
C SER A 19 16.90 -20.32 5.41
N ALA A 20 16.29 -20.99 4.44
CA ALA A 20 15.46 -20.36 3.43
C ALA A 20 14.24 -19.68 4.10
N HIS A 21 14.11 -18.38 3.90
CA HIS A 21 13.00 -17.58 4.40
C HIS A 21 11.89 -17.54 3.35
N TYR A 22 10.83 -18.34 3.53
CA TYR A 22 9.93 -18.75 2.45
C TYR A 22 8.80 -17.77 2.07
N GLN A 23 8.61 -16.66 2.78
CA GLN A 23 7.39 -15.84 2.66
C GLN A 23 7.68 -14.40 2.20
N MET A 24 7.00 -13.98 1.12
CA MET A 24 6.94 -12.60 0.68
C MET A 24 5.51 -12.07 0.73
N LEU A 25 5.37 -10.89 1.33
CA LEU A 25 4.11 -10.21 1.57
C LEU A 25 4.13 -8.85 0.89
N GLY A 26 3.03 -8.45 0.28
CA GLY A 26 2.89 -7.10 -0.25
C GLY A 26 1.45 -6.63 -0.25
N SER A 27 1.23 -5.42 0.27
CA SER A 27 -0.03 -4.69 0.16
C SER A 27 0.20 -3.41 -0.63
N CYS A 28 -0.71 -3.11 -1.55
CA CYS A 28 -0.62 -1.91 -2.38
C CYS A 28 -2.01 -1.29 -2.58
N ARG A 29 -2.05 0.03 -2.55
CA ARG A 29 -3.22 0.84 -2.86
C ARG A 29 -3.00 1.43 -4.25
N MET A 30 -3.75 0.95 -5.24
CA MET A 30 -3.61 1.41 -6.62
C MET A 30 -4.78 2.34 -6.98
N VAL A 31 -4.45 3.52 -7.51
CA VAL A 31 -5.43 4.41 -8.14
C VAL A 31 -5.59 3.97 -9.60
N CYS A 32 -6.82 3.67 -10.00
CA CYS A 32 -7.19 3.44 -11.38
C CYS A 32 -7.97 4.66 -11.87
N ASP A 33 -7.29 5.52 -12.61
CA ASP A 33 -7.92 6.62 -13.34
C ASP A 33 -8.73 6.07 -14.52
N PRO A 34 -9.73 6.79 -15.05
CA PRO A 34 -10.28 6.45 -16.36
C PRO A 34 -9.14 6.52 -17.38
N TYR A 35 -9.08 5.57 -18.31
CA TYR A 35 -8.13 5.65 -19.41
C TYR A 35 -8.53 6.79 -20.36
N SER A 36 -8.11 8.02 -20.02
CA SER A 36 -8.02 9.10 -20.99
C SER A 36 -6.87 8.76 -21.92
N PRO A 37 -7.11 8.51 -23.22
CA PRO A 37 -6.03 8.41 -24.19
C PRO A 37 -5.39 9.79 -24.34
N LYS A 38 -4.40 10.10 -23.50
CA LYS A 38 -3.56 11.28 -23.69
C LYS A 38 -2.72 11.02 -24.95
N PRO A 39 -2.77 11.88 -25.99
CA PRO A 39 -1.83 11.81 -27.08
C PRO A 39 -0.41 11.97 -26.54
N SER A 40 0.55 11.40 -27.26
CA SER A 40 1.96 11.33 -26.90
C SER A 40 2.55 12.67 -26.48
N SER A 41 3.44 12.63 -25.49
CA SER A 41 4.20 13.77 -24.98
C SER A 41 5.17 14.33 -26.03
N THR A 42 4.71 15.28 -26.84
CA THR A 42 5.54 16.21 -27.62
C THR A 42 4.78 17.52 -27.84
N ALA A 43 5.50 18.65 -27.79
CA ALA A 43 5.03 20.01 -28.11
C ALA A 43 4.05 20.71 -27.13
N ALA A 44 4.47 20.90 -25.88
CA ALA A 44 3.91 21.94 -24.99
C ALA A 44 4.97 22.67 -24.13
N GLU A 45 6.26 22.58 -24.49
CA GLU A 45 7.33 23.42 -23.95
C GLU A 45 8.06 24.11 -25.10
N ALA A 46 7.57 25.28 -25.51
CA ALA A 46 8.31 26.25 -26.31
C ALA A 46 7.64 27.64 -26.24
N ILE A 47 8.46 28.68 -26.07
CA ILE A 47 8.18 30.11 -26.33
C ILE A 47 7.17 30.80 -25.38
N GLN A 48 7.70 31.53 -24.39
CA GLN A 48 7.62 33.01 -24.41
C GLN A 48 8.64 33.63 -23.44
N ASP A 49 9.70 34.22 -24.01
CA ASP A 49 10.81 34.87 -23.31
C ASP A 49 10.81 36.39 -23.54
N LEU A 50 11.11 37.12 -22.46
CA LEU A 50 11.70 38.48 -22.33
C LEU A 50 11.10 39.72 -23.06
N ALA A 51 10.63 40.65 -22.20
CA ALA A 51 10.73 42.13 -22.27
C ALA A 51 10.43 42.72 -20.86
N LEU A 52 10.88 43.90 -20.40
CA LEU A 52 11.93 44.88 -20.80
C LEU A 52 12.27 45.78 -19.56
N MET A 53 13.23 46.71 -19.68
CA MET A 53 13.61 47.72 -18.65
C MET A 53 13.11 49.14 -19.05
N SER A 54 13.14 50.22 -18.25
CA SER A 54 13.90 50.61 -17.05
C SER A 54 13.15 51.67 -16.16
N PRO A 55 13.71 52.14 -15.01
CA PRO A 55 13.03 53.07 -14.04
C PRO A 55 13.64 54.51 -14.05
N PRO A 56 13.39 55.43 -13.06
CA PRO A 56 12.20 55.89 -12.30
C PRO A 56 11.97 57.44 -12.46
N PRO A 57 11.21 58.20 -11.60
CA PRO A 57 11.78 58.77 -10.36
C PRO A 57 10.78 59.00 -9.17
N PHE A 58 11.28 59.61 -8.08
CA PHE A 58 10.70 59.72 -6.72
C PHE A 58 9.74 60.92 -6.47
N LEU A 59 8.86 60.81 -5.45
CA LEU A 59 8.37 61.94 -4.64
C LEU A 59 8.19 61.55 -3.15
N HIS A 60 8.32 62.53 -2.24
CA HIS A 60 8.42 62.38 -0.78
C HIS A 60 7.08 62.39 -0.04
N GLY A 61 7.06 61.85 1.21
CA GLY A 61 6.27 62.47 2.30
C GLY A 61 5.70 61.52 3.36
N GLY A 62 6.23 61.56 4.59
CA GLY A 62 5.62 60.90 5.76
C GLY A 62 6.54 60.85 6.98
N LYS A 63 6.37 61.77 7.94
CA LYS A 63 7.08 61.75 9.23
C LYS A 63 6.41 60.73 10.15
N GLY A 64 7.18 59.76 10.67
CA GLY A 64 6.62 58.66 11.49
C GLY A 64 6.04 59.11 12.83
N ASP A 65 5.00 58.42 13.27
CA ASP A 65 4.29 58.66 14.53
C ASP A 65 5.17 58.36 15.78
N PRO A 66 4.91 59.01 16.93
CA PRO A 66 5.60 58.72 18.18
C PRO A 66 5.45 57.25 18.61
N GLY A 67 6.56 56.66 19.07
CA GLY A 67 6.60 55.25 19.49
C GLY A 67 5.63 54.93 20.62
N ARG A 68 4.92 53.79 20.50
CA ARG A 68 3.96 53.33 21.51
C ARG A 68 4.65 53.03 22.85
N ARG A 69 3.98 53.37 23.95
CA ARG A 69 4.39 53.04 25.32
C ARG A 69 4.72 51.55 25.45
N GLY A 70 5.83 51.24 26.13
CA GLY A 70 6.30 49.87 26.36
C GLY A 70 5.21 48.98 26.95
N LYS A 71 5.15 47.72 26.48
CA LYS A 71 4.17 46.73 26.95
C LYS A 71 4.40 46.42 28.44
N PRO A 72 3.35 46.09 29.20
CA PRO A 72 3.51 45.57 30.56
C PRO A 72 4.47 44.38 30.59
N GLY A 73 5.20 44.24 31.70
CA GLY A 73 6.14 43.13 31.89
C GLY A 73 5.44 41.76 31.76
N PRO A 74 6.17 40.70 31.36
CA PRO A 74 5.59 39.37 31.22
C PRO A 74 5.01 38.91 32.56
N ARG A 75 3.84 38.26 32.51
CA ARG A 75 3.30 37.54 33.66
C ARG A 75 4.33 36.51 34.12
N GLY A 76 4.50 36.38 35.44
CA GLY A 76 5.40 35.36 36.01
C GLY A 76 5.07 33.94 35.50
N PRO A 77 6.05 33.03 35.52
CA PRO A 77 5.87 31.68 34.99
C PRO A 77 4.69 30.99 35.70
N PRO A 78 3.93 30.13 34.98
CA PRO A 78 2.96 29.24 35.62
C PRO A 78 3.63 28.43 36.73
N GLY A 79 2.88 28.17 37.81
CA GLY A 79 3.34 27.25 38.85
C GLY A 79 3.60 25.85 38.28
N GLU A 80 4.46 25.09 38.95
CA GLU A 80 4.81 23.74 38.51
C GLU A 80 3.56 22.85 38.41
N PRO A 81 3.47 21.96 37.40
CA PRO A 81 2.40 20.98 37.31
C PRO A 81 2.32 20.15 38.59
N GLY A 82 1.09 19.90 39.07
CA GLY A 82 0.87 18.99 40.18
C GLY A 82 1.41 17.57 39.89
N PRO A 83 1.72 16.78 40.93
CA PRO A 83 2.23 15.42 40.75
C PRO A 83 1.26 14.57 39.93
N PRO A 84 1.77 13.60 39.13
CA PRO A 84 0.91 12.68 38.39
C PRO A 84 -0.09 11.98 39.30
N GLY A 85 -1.34 11.88 38.83
CA GLY A 85 -2.38 11.15 39.54
C GLY A 85 -2.02 9.65 39.71
N PRO A 86 -2.61 8.97 40.71
CA PRO A 86 -2.37 7.54 40.90
C PRO A 86 -2.76 6.75 39.65
N ARG A 87 -2.03 5.66 39.37
CA ARG A 87 -2.33 4.74 38.28
C ARG A 87 -3.76 4.21 38.46
N GLY A 88 -4.58 4.32 37.42
CA GLY A 88 -5.93 3.75 37.42
C GLY A 88 -5.92 2.22 37.63
N PRO A 89 -7.05 1.64 38.07
CA PRO A 89 -7.16 0.20 38.26
C PRO A 89 -6.87 -0.56 36.96
N PRO A 90 -6.46 -1.85 37.03
CA PRO A 90 -6.39 -2.70 35.86
C PRO A 90 -7.73 -2.70 35.12
N GLY A 91 -7.71 -2.56 33.80
CA GLY A 91 -8.91 -2.66 32.98
C GLY A 91 -9.54 -4.06 33.09
N GLU A 92 -10.87 -4.12 33.01
CA GLU A 92 -11.58 -5.39 32.97
C GLU A 92 -11.15 -6.21 31.74
N TRP A 93 -11.15 -7.54 31.90
CA TRP A 93 -10.81 -8.45 30.81
C TRP A 93 -11.86 -8.30 29.71
N GLY A 94 -11.43 -7.97 28.49
CA GLY A 94 -12.35 -7.76 27.38
C GLY A 94 -13.18 -9.02 27.11
N ASP A 95 -14.50 -8.85 26.94
CA ASP A 95 -15.41 -9.93 26.59
C ASP A 95 -14.89 -10.71 25.37
N LEU A 96 -15.08 -12.03 25.40
CA LEU A 96 -14.79 -12.88 24.25
C LEU A 96 -15.53 -12.35 23.02
N GLY A 97 -14.78 -11.97 21.99
CA GLY A 97 -15.33 -11.35 20.78
C GLY A 97 -16.49 -12.18 20.24
N LYS A 98 -17.67 -11.55 20.13
CA LYS A 98 -18.88 -12.22 19.66
C LYS A 98 -18.61 -12.88 18.31
N PRO A 99 -19.13 -14.09 18.05
CA PRO A 99 -19.04 -14.73 16.73
C PRO A 99 -19.42 -13.72 15.65
N GLY A 100 -18.65 -13.70 14.56
CA GLY A 100 -18.89 -12.80 13.44
C GLY A 100 -20.34 -12.90 12.97
N ALA A 101 -20.97 -11.76 12.69
CA ALA A 101 -22.35 -11.73 12.24
C ALA A 101 -22.53 -12.67 11.03
N PRO A 102 -23.62 -13.47 10.97
CA PRO A 102 -23.92 -14.27 9.79
C PRO A 102 -23.82 -13.41 8.53
N GLY A 103 -23.21 -13.95 7.48
CA GLY A 103 -23.07 -13.24 6.20
C GLY A 103 -24.43 -12.75 5.72
N PRO A 104 -24.51 -11.58 5.06
CA PRO A 104 -25.77 -11.04 4.57
C PRO A 104 -26.46 -12.09 3.67
N PRO A 105 -27.80 -12.24 3.74
CA PRO A 105 -28.52 -13.20 2.92
C PRO A 105 -28.13 -13.07 1.45
N GLY A 106 -27.83 -14.19 0.81
CA GLY A 106 -27.56 -14.23 -0.62
C GLY A 106 -28.74 -13.62 -1.37
N SER A 107 -28.47 -12.60 -2.20
CA SER A 107 -29.50 -11.79 -2.85
C SER A 107 -30.18 -12.54 -4.01
N GLY A 108 -30.97 -13.56 -3.66
CA GLY A 108 -31.81 -14.33 -4.57
C GLY A 108 -33.05 -13.55 -4.97
N THR A 109 -33.03 -13.04 -6.21
CA THR A 109 -34.19 -12.74 -7.08
C THR A 109 -35.34 -11.87 -6.53
N GLY A 110 -35.57 -10.70 -7.17
CA GLY A 110 -36.97 -10.24 -7.36
C GLY A 110 -37.38 -8.82 -6.94
N ALA A 111 -36.51 -7.81 -6.95
CA ALA A 111 -36.97 -6.41 -6.92
C ALA A 111 -35.98 -5.45 -7.60
N PHE A 112 -36.44 -4.73 -8.64
CA PHE A 112 -35.67 -3.65 -9.28
C PHE A 112 -35.75 -2.36 -8.46
N SER A 113 -34.93 -2.24 -7.41
CA SER A 113 -34.75 -0.99 -6.69
C SER A 113 -33.71 -0.11 -7.38
N THR A 114 -34.17 0.82 -8.23
CA THR A 114 -33.35 1.82 -8.93
C THR A 114 -32.90 2.96 -8.01
N ALA A 115 -32.33 2.62 -6.85
CA ALA A 115 -31.80 3.56 -5.86
C ALA A 115 -30.35 3.21 -5.48
N LEU A 116 -29.40 4.00 -6.00
CA LEU A 116 -27.98 4.04 -5.60
C LEU A 116 -27.23 2.68 -5.51
N HIS A 117 -27.15 1.94 -6.63
CA HIS A 117 -26.19 0.84 -6.72
C HIS A 117 -24.77 1.37 -7.01
N SER A 118 -23.93 1.48 -5.98
CA SER A 118 -22.49 1.59 -6.19
C SER A 118 -21.94 0.26 -6.73
N PRO A 119 -21.01 0.28 -7.70
CA PRO A 119 -20.44 -0.95 -8.26
C PRO A 119 -19.62 -1.68 -7.19
N LYS A 120 -20.12 -2.84 -6.75
CA LYS A 120 -19.39 -3.73 -5.81
C LYS A 120 -18.37 -4.54 -6.61
N ILE A 121 -17.10 -4.38 -6.28
CA ILE A 121 -15.99 -5.05 -6.95
C ILE A 121 -15.05 -5.64 -5.89
N ALA A 122 -14.81 -6.94 -5.94
CA ALA A 122 -13.89 -7.64 -5.04
C ALA A 122 -13.49 -9.00 -5.63
N PHE A 123 -12.24 -9.41 -5.47
CA PHE A 123 -11.81 -10.77 -5.82
C PHE A 123 -10.87 -11.35 -4.77
N TYR A 124 -10.81 -12.68 -4.73
CA TYR A 124 -9.83 -13.45 -3.97
C TYR A 124 -9.53 -14.73 -4.75
N ALA A 125 -8.25 -15.00 -5.00
CA ALA A 125 -7.81 -16.17 -5.72
C ALA A 125 -6.54 -16.77 -5.10
N GLY A 126 -6.49 -18.10 -5.02
CA GLY A 126 -5.31 -18.89 -4.66
C GLY A 126 -4.62 -19.50 -5.88
N LEU A 127 -3.57 -20.27 -5.64
CA LEU A 127 -2.78 -20.96 -6.66
C LEU A 127 -2.77 -22.46 -6.37
N LYS A 128 -3.31 -23.30 -7.29
CA LYS A 128 -3.43 -24.76 -7.09
C LYS A 128 -2.14 -25.49 -7.39
N LYS A 129 -1.40 -25.02 -8.38
CA LYS A 129 -0.18 -25.64 -8.89
C LYS A 129 0.99 -24.68 -8.68
N PRO A 130 2.17 -25.15 -8.21
CA PRO A 130 3.37 -24.33 -8.19
C PRO A 130 3.60 -23.67 -9.55
N HIS A 131 3.85 -22.36 -9.55
CA HIS A 131 4.19 -21.59 -10.73
C HIS A 131 5.70 -21.41 -10.79
N GLU A 132 6.30 -21.63 -11.95
CA GLU A 132 7.75 -21.57 -12.16
C GLU A 132 8.12 -20.48 -13.16
N GLY A 133 9.31 -19.90 -12.99
CA GLY A 133 9.85 -18.86 -13.87
C GLY A 133 9.36 -17.44 -13.56
N TYR A 134 9.57 -16.55 -14.52
CA TYR A 134 9.37 -15.10 -14.39
C TYR A 134 8.07 -14.58 -15.03
N GLU A 135 7.18 -15.48 -15.45
CA GLU A 135 5.86 -15.11 -16.00
C GLU A 135 4.91 -14.59 -14.91
N ILE A 136 3.86 -13.87 -15.36
CA ILE A 136 2.75 -13.43 -14.50
C ILE A 136 2.15 -14.64 -13.77
N LEU A 137 2.09 -14.54 -12.44
CA LEU A 137 1.43 -15.49 -11.54
C LEU A 137 -0.08 -15.55 -11.85
N LYS A 138 -0.52 -16.68 -12.40
CA LYS A 138 -1.92 -16.96 -12.75
C LYS A 138 -2.61 -17.68 -11.59
N PHE A 139 -3.17 -16.92 -10.64
CA PHE A 139 -3.93 -17.49 -9.52
C PHE A 139 -5.23 -18.13 -10.05
N ASP A 140 -5.23 -19.47 -10.14
CA ASP A 140 -6.23 -20.29 -10.80
C ASP A 140 -7.34 -20.82 -9.85
N ASP A 141 -7.19 -20.61 -8.54
CA ASP A 141 -8.22 -20.95 -7.54
C ASP A 141 -9.07 -19.73 -7.14
N VAL A 142 -9.95 -19.30 -8.03
CA VAL A 142 -10.84 -18.15 -7.77
C VAL A 142 -11.94 -18.52 -6.78
N VAL A 143 -11.88 -17.97 -5.56
CA VAL A 143 -12.89 -18.16 -4.51
C VAL A 143 -14.00 -17.11 -4.61
N THR A 144 -13.62 -15.87 -4.91
CA THR A 144 -14.52 -14.71 -5.01
C THR A 144 -14.14 -13.88 -6.23
N ASN A 145 -15.13 -13.42 -7.02
CA ASN A 145 -14.91 -12.51 -8.16
C ASN A 145 -16.15 -11.62 -8.41
N VAL A 146 -16.53 -10.81 -7.42
CA VAL A 146 -17.65 -9.86 -7.54
C VAL A 146 -17.32 -8.83 -8.62
N GLY A 147 -18.17 -8.77 -9.66
CA GLY A 147 -17.96 -7.94 -10.85
C GLY A 147 -17.22 -8.64 -11.99
N ASN A 148 -16.67 -9.85 -11.79
CA ASN A 148 -15.92 -10.60 -12.80
C ASN A 148 -14.77 -9.81 -13.45
N HIS A 149 -14.03 -9.06 -12.63
CA HIS A 149 -12.93 -8.19 -13.09
C HIS A 149 -11.54 -8.83 -12.93
N TYR A 150 -11.43 -9.95 -12.22
CA TYR A 150 -10.24 -10.80 -12.24
C TYR A 150 -10.37 -11.92 -13.28
N GLU A 151 -9.32 -12.15 -14.05
CA GLU A 151 -9.25 -13.21 -15.07
C GLU A 151 -8.12 -14.20 -14.76
N ALA A 152 -8.48 -15.43 -14.42
CA ALA A 152 -7.55 -16.48 -14.00
C ALA A 152 -6.61 -16.98 -15.11
N SER A 153 -7.05 -16.97 -16.37
CA SER A 153 -6.23 -17.37 -17.53
C SER A 153 -5.04 -16.43 -17.77
N THR A 154 -5.20 -15.14 -17.47
CA THR A 154 -4.20 -14.10 -17.67
C THR A 154 -3.48 -13.67 -16.39
N GLY A 155 -4.05 -13.98 -15.22
CA GLY A 155 -3.55 -13.55 -13.90
C GLY A 155 -3.82 -12.08 -13.60
N LYS A 156 -4.71 -11.42 -14.37
CA LYS A 156 -4.88 -9.96 -14.36
C LYS A 156 -6.21 -9.54 -13.74
N PHE A 157 -6.17 -8.39 -13.06
CA PHE A 157 -7.36 -7.65 -12.65
C PHE A 157 -7.50 -6.40 -13.52
N THR A 158 -8.68 -6.19 -14.10
CA THR A 158 -8.96 -5.06 -14.99
C THR A 158 -9.88 -4.05 -14.31
N CYS A 159 -9.36 -2.86 -14.02
CA CYS A 159 -10.15 -1.74 -13.52
C CYS A 159 -11.14 -1.24 -14.59
N THR A 160 -12.43 -1.46 -14.37
CA THR A 160 -13.55 -0.97 -15.21
C THR A 160 -14.17 0.32 -14.69
N VAL A 161 -14.02 0.60 -13.40
CA VAL A 161 -14.58 1.78 -12.72
C VAL A 161 -13.41 2.64 -12.22
N PRO A 162 -13.38 3.95 -12.51
CA PRO A 162 -12.39 4.85 -11.94
C PRO A 162 -12.48 4.87 -10.41
N GLY A 163 -11.36 4.68 -9.71
CA GLY A 163 -11.37 4.60 -8.26
C GLY A 163 -10.08 4.11 -7.62
N ILE A 164 -10.17 3.88 -6.32
CA ILE A 164 -9.07 3.44 -5.48
C ILE A 164 -9.30 1.97 -5.11
N TYR A 165 -8.36 1.13 -5.52
CA TYR A 165 -8.41 -0.31 -5.31
C TYR A 165 -7.33 -0.73 -4.30
N PHE A 166 -7.67 -1.71 -3.48
CA PHE A 166 -6.78 -2.30 -2.48
C PHE A 166 -6.42 -3.72 -2.89
N PHE A 167 -5.13 -4.02 -2.91
CA PHE A 167 -4.61 -5.34 -3.24
C PHE A 167 -3.67 -5.79 -2.12
N THR A 168 -3.78 -7.06 -1.76
CA THR A 168 -2.80 -7.73 -0.88
C THR A 168 -2.47 -9.08 -1.49
N TYR A 169 -1.20 -9.46 -1.43
CA TYR A 169 -0.73 -10.77 -1.89
C TYR A 169 0.20 -11.39 -0.86
N HIS A 170 0.07 -12.71 -0.73
CA HIS A 170 0.87 -13.56 0.13
C HIS A 170 1.40 -14.67 -0.77
N VAL A 171 2.67 -14.61 -1.15
CA VAL A 171 3.28 -15.61 -2.04
C VAL A 171 4.34 -16.37 -1.24
N LEU A 172 4.10 -17.68 -1.10
CA LEU A 172 5.08 -18.64 -0.63
C LEU A 172 6.01 -18.97 -1.81
N MET A 173 7.32 -18.73 -1.67
CA MET A 173 8.28 -19.02 -2.72
C MET A 173 9.46 -19.82 -2.19
N ARG A 174 9.97 -20.75 -3.01
CA ARG A 174 11.12 -21.60 -2.68
C ARG A 174 12.35 -21.11 -3.45
N GLY A 175 13.23 -20.39 -2.76
CA GLY A 175 14.51 -19.93 -3.33
C GLY A 175 15.50 -21.07 -3.56
N GLY A 176 16.43 -20.85 -4.48
CA GLY A 176 17.64 -21.67 -4.64
C GLY A 176 18.74 -21.21 -3.68
N ASP A 177 19.88 -21.92 -3.71
CA ASP A 177 21.00 -21.66 -2.81
C ASP A 177 21.60 -20.25 -3.02
N GLY A 178 21.23 -19.31 -2.14
CA GLY A 178 21.74 -17.94 -2.12
C GLY A 178 21.04 -16.94 -3.05
N THR A 179 19.96 -17.32 -3.75
CA THR A 179 19.25 -16.39 -4.65
C THR A 179 18.07 -15.69 -3.95
N SER A 180 18.16 -14.36 -3.81
CA SER A 180 17.01 -13.54 -3.39
C SER A 180 15.89 -13.59 -4.43
N MET A 181 14.66 -13.83 -3.99
CA MET A 181 13.48 -13.83 -4.84
C MET A 181 12.42 -12.89 -4.27
N TRP A 182 11.69 -12.22 -5.16
CA TRP A 182 10.61 -11.31 -4.81
C TRP A 182 9.45 -11.47 -5.80
N ALA A 183 8.23 -11.23 -5.31
CA ALA A 183 7.06 -11.03 -6.16
C ALA A 183 6.75 -9.53 -6.24
N ASP A 184 6.33 -9.05 -7.40
CA ASP A 184 5.92 -7.66 -7.63
C ASP A 184 4.44 -7.58 -8.02
N LEU A 185 3.76 -6.52 -7.58
CA LEU A 185 2.42 -6.19 -8.06
C LEU A 185 2.54 -5.05 -9.06
N CYS A 186 2.15 -5.31 -10.31
CA CYS A 186 2.36 -4.37 -11.41
C CYS A 186 1.05 -3.70 -11.87
N LYS A 187 1.08 -2.38 -12.05
CA LYS A 187 0.05 -1.60 -12.76
C LYS A 187 0.55 -1.34 -14.18
N ASN A 188 -0.14 -1.88 -15.19
CA ASN A 188 0.17 -1.64 -16.61
C ASN A 188 1.65 -1.89 -16.98
N GLY A 189 2.26 -2.93 -16.38
CA GLY A 189 3.68 -3.28 -16.58
C GLY A 189 4.69 -2.53 -15.69
N GLN A 190 4.27 -1.48 -14.97
CA GLN A 190 5.11 -0.80 -13.99
C GLN A 190 4.97 -1.45 -12.61
N VAL A 191 6.09 -1.73 -11.93
CA VAL A 191 6.09 -2.21 -10.55
C VAL A 191 5.47 -1.13 -9.65
N SER A 192 4.44 -1.49 -8.90
CA SER A 192 3.78 -0.57 -7.99
C SER A 192 4.64 -0.40 -6.73
N PRO A 193 4.80 0.81 -6.18
CA PRO A 193 5.52 1.00 -4.92
C PRO A 193 4.76 0.28 -3.79
N VAL A 194 5.29 -0.85 -3.34
CA VAL A 194 4.78 -1.63 -2.20
C VAL A 194 5.42 -1.08 -0.92
N PRO A 195 4.70 -0.32 -0.07
CA PRO A 195 5.25 0.11 1.22
C PRO A 195 5.60 -1.11 2.07
N GLY A 196 6.84 -1.15 2.58
CA GLY A 196 7.34 -2.23 3.42
C GLY A 196 8.30 -3.21 2.73
N LYS A 197 8.56 -3.09 1.42
CA LYS A 197 9.70 -3.77 0.78
C LYS A 197 11.03 -3.18 1.27
N LYS A 198 11.52 -3.69 2.39
CA LYS A 198 12.95 -3.61 2.73
C LYS A 198 13.67 -4.64 1.87
N SER A 199 14.62 -4.21 1.05
CA SER A 199 15.64 -5.15 0.60
C SER A 199 16.41 -5.60 1.84
N LEU A 200 16.47 -6.92 2.04
CA LEU A 200 17.57 -7.53 2.78
C LEU A 200 18.82 -7.51 1.88
#